data_AF-E1Z3R1-F1
#
_entry.id   AF-E1Z3R1-F1
#
_cell.length_a   1.000
_cell.length_b   1.000
_cell.length_c   1.000
_cell.angle_alpha   90.00
_cell.angle_beta   90.00
_cell.angle_gamma   90.00
#
_symmetry.space_group_name_H-M   'P 1'
#
loop_
_entity.id
_entity.type
_entity.pdbx_description
1 polymer ?
#
loop_
_entity_poly.entity_id
_entity_poly.type
_entity_poly.pdbx_seq_one_letter_code
_entity_poly.pdbx_strand_id
1 'polypeptide(L)'
;MARLMRFGSVPLGQHFGIFVASPFTQPAVVQAAMQFTKDDCVQPCPPHALAQGSSSSSSSAEASGVAAQQQLLGKMPLRLAFPEVPPAGVERIQSNDEAFEEQRQLAQQEGVTIRDKEHLRYYQCFRQQFPGGVVPGKPRHDLASDPCPACGWQLSSPEQTFCVTCGHYDAQLRSGSKQS
;
A
#
# COMPACT_ATOMS: atom_id res chain seq x y z
N MET A 1 0.47 16.15 6.44
CA MET A 1 -0.15 15.66 5.18
C MET A 1 0.95 15.24 4.22
N ALA A 2 0.89 14.03 3.67
CA ALA A 2 1.80 13.61 2.59
C ALA A 2 1.52 14.47 1.37
N ARG A 3 2.44 15.40 1.07
CA ARG A 3 2.21 16.56 0.20
C ARG A 3 2.01 16.22 -1.28
N LEU A 4 2.20 14.96 -1.68
CA LEU A 4 1.87 14.45 -3.02
C LEU A 4 1.68 12.92 -3.00
N MET A 5 0.43 12.44 -2.92
CA MET A 5 0.10 11.14 -3.54
C MET A 5 -0.14 11.40 -5.02
N ARG A 6 0.74 10.88 -5.89
CA ARG A 6 0.54 10.90 -7.35
C ARG A 6 0.15 9.49 -7.81
N PHE A 7 -0.94 9.39 -8.56
CA PHE A 7 -1.32 8.14 -9.21
C PHE A 7 -0.43 7.92 -10.42
N GLY A 8 0.28 6.78 -10.45
CA GLY A 8 1.17 6.41 -11.56
C GLY A 8 0.44 6.14 -12.88
N SER A 9 -0.88 5.96 -12.86
CA SER A 9 -1.68 5.71 -14.05
C SER A 9 -1.69 6.88 -15.03
N VAL A 10 -1.63 8.12 -14.54
CA VAL A 10 -1.61 9.33 -15.38
C VAL A 10 -0.33 9.41 -16.23
N PRO A 11 0.89 9.41 -15.66
CA PRO A 11 2.11 9.44 -16.46
C PRO A 11 2.27 8.19 -17.35
N LEU A 12 1.81 7.02 -16.87
CA LEU A 12 1.83 5.79 -17.67
C LEU A 12 0.93 5.89 -18.90
N GLY A 13 -0.30 6.39 -18.73
CA GLY A 13 -1.22 6.61 -19.85
C GLY A 13 -0.63 7.55 -20.89
N GLN A 14 -0.08 8.69 -20.45
CA GLN A 14 0.57 9.65 -21.35
C GLN A 14 1.70 9.02 -22.18
N HIS A 15 2.50 8.14 -21.59
CA HIS A 15 3.56 7.43 -22.30
C HIS A 15 3.03 6.56 -23.44
N PHE A 16 1.83 6.00 -23.30
CA PHE A 16 1.16 5.20 -24.33
C PHE A 16 0.20 6.01 -25.22
N GLY A 17 0.17 7.35 -25.10
CA GLY A 17 -0.79 8.18 -25.83
C GLY A 17 -2.24 8.01 -25.36
N ILE A 18 -2.44 7.47 -24.16
CA ILE A 18 -3.76 7.23 -23.56
C ILE A 18 -4.06 8.35 -22.55
N PHE A 19 -5.21 8.99 -22.71
CA PHE A 19 -5.71 9.91 -21.71
C PHE A 19 -6.33 9.14 -20.54
N VAL A 20 -5.81 9.36 -19.33
CA VAL A 20 -6.28 8.72 -18.10
C VAL A 20 -6.90 9.78 -17.19
N ALA A 21 -8.17 9.58 -16.83
CA ALA A 21 -8.88 10.39 -15.86
C ALA A 21 -9.41 9.51 -14.72
N SER A 22 -9.27 9.99 -13.48
CA SER A 22 -9.88 9.36 -12.29
C SER A 22 -10.88 10.34 -11.66
N PRO A 23 -12.19 10.11 -11.78
CA PRO A 23 -13.22 10.98 -11.20
C PRO A 23 -13.03 11.21 -9.69
N PHE A 24 -12.55 10.19 -8.97
CA PHE A 24 -12.29 10.25 -7.53
C PHE A 24 -11.16 11.20 -7.13
N THR A 25 -10.33 11.62 -8.08
CA THR A 25 -9.23 12.57 -7.84
C THR A 25 -9.59 14.01 -8.23
N GLN A 26 -10.81 14.25 -8.72
CA GLN A 26 -11.25 15.61 -9.03
C GLN A 26 -11.36 16.45 -7.76
N PRO A 27 -10.93 17.73 -7.78
CA PRO A 27 -10.88 18.56 -6.56
C PRO A 27 -12.21 18.62 -5.81
N ALA A 28 -13.34 18.75 -6.51
CA ALA A 28 -14.67 18.80 -5.88
C ALA A 28 -15.02 17.49 -5.16
N VAL A 29 -14.69 16.34 -5.76
CA VAL A 29 -14.92 15.02 -5.16
C VAL A 29 -14.04 14.82 -3.94
N VAL A 30 -12.77 15.20 -4.03
CA VAL A 30 -11.82 15.15 -2.89
C VAL A 30 -12.31 16.07 -1.77
N GLN A 31 -12.72 17.29 -2.07
CA GLN A 31 -13.24 18.23 -1.08
C GLN A 31 -14.48 17.69 -0.37
N ALA A 32 -15.42 17.11 -1.11
CA ALA A 32 -16.59 16.45 -0.52
C ALA A 32 -16.16 15.25 0.35
N ALA A 33 -15.24 14.41 -0.13
CA ALA A 33 -14.76 13.24 0.61
C ALA A 33 -14.04 13.60 1.93
N MET A 34 -13.39 14.77 1.99
CA MET A 34 -12.76 15.27 3.22
C MET A 34 -13.74 15.74 4.30
N GLN A 35 -15.04 15.81 3.99
CA GLN A 35 -16.07 16.15 4.96
C GLN A 35 -16.58 14.91 5.73
N PHE A 36 -16.25 13.70 5.28
CA PHE A 36 -16.67 12.47 5.94
C PHE A 36 -15.91 12.20 7.23
N THR A 37 -16.64 11.67 8.21
CA THR A 37 -16.08 11.21 9.49
C THR A 37 -15.58 9.77 9.39
N LYS A 38 -14.90 9.30 10.45
CA LYS A 38 -14.47 7.90 10.54
C LYS A 38 -15.65 6.93 10.47
N ASP A 39 -16.77 7.27 11.11
CA ASP A 39 -17.95 6.41 11.18
C ASP A 39 -18.63 6.27 9.81
N ASP A 40 -18.52 7.29 8.95
CA ASP A 40 -18.96 7.21 7.55
C ASP A 40 -18.07 6.28 6.71
N CYS A 41 -16.77 6.21 7.04
CA CYS A 41 -15.75 5.52 6.25
C CYS A 41 -15.47 4.07 6.69
N VAL A 42 -15.77 3.73 7.94
CA VAL A 42 -15.43 2.44 8.55
C VAL A 42 -16.71 1.70 8.92
N GLN A 43 -17.03 0.69 8.13
CA GLN A 43 -18.16 -0.20 8.44
C GLN A 43 -17.69 -1.35 9.34
N PRO A 44 -18.52 -1.80 10.30
CA PRO A 44 -18.21 -2.98 11.09
C PRO A 44 -18.04 -4.18 10.16
N CYS A 45 -17.01 -4.99 10.43
CA CYS A 45 -16.76 -6.21 9.66
C CYS A 45 -17.98 -7.14 9.79
N PRO A 46 -18.74 -7.40 8.72
CA PRO A 46 -19.87 -8.31 8.81
C PRO A 46 -19.35 -9.71 9.18
N PRO A 47 -20.08 -10.49 10.00
CA PRO A 47 -19.60 -11.77 10.53
C PRO A 47 -19.22 -12.79 9.44
N HIS A 48 -19.67 -12.61 8.20
CA HIS A 48 -19.32 -13.44 7.05
C HIS A 48 -17.99 -13.11 6.35
N ALA A 49 -17.37 -11.95 6.61
CA ALA A 49 -16.13 -11.55 5.91
C ALA A 49 -14.89 -12.33 6.40
N LEU A 50 -14.96 -13.00 7.55
CA LEU A 50 -13.91 -13.91 8.05
C LEU A 50 -14.03 -15.34 7.48
N ALA A 51 -15.17 -15.69 6.87
CA ALA A 51 -15.47 -17.05 6.41
C ALA A 51 -15.43 -17.21 4.88
N GLN A 52 -15.35 -16.12 4.10
CA GLN A 52 -15.30 -16.18 2.64
C GLN A 52 -13.87 -16.38 2.11
N GLY A 53 -13.21 -17.41 2.64
CA GLY A 53 -12.14 -18.13 1.95
C GLY A 53 -12.67 -19.29 1.10
N SER A 54 -13.99 -19.54 1.06
CA SER A 54 -14.54 -20.69 0.36
C SER A 54 -16.03 -20.55 0.04
N SER A 55 -16.34 -20.85 -1.22
CA SER A 55 -17.62 -21.34 -1.77
C SER A 55 -18.87 -20.44 -1.64
N SER A 56 -19.27 -19.94 -2.80
CA SER A 56 -20.63 -19.70 -3.28
C SER A 56 -21.71 -20.63 -2.69
N SER A 57 -22.85 -20.06 -2.30
CA SER A 57 -24.20 -20.48 -2.73
C SER A 57 -25.28 -19.49 -2.31
N SER A 58 -26.08 -19.12 -3.31
CA SER A 58 -27.36 -18.41 -3.41
C SER A 58 -28.35 -18.42 -2.24
N SER A 59 -29.06 -17.29 -2.06
CA SER A 59 -30.53 -17.26 -2.09
C SER A 59 -31.11 -15.88 -2.46
N SER A 60 -31.88 -15.88 -3.55
CA SER A 60 -33.04 -15.04 -3.91
C SER A 60 -33.24 -13.67 -3.26
N ALA A 61 -33.16 -12.60 -4.06
CA ALA A 61 -34.06 -11.45 -3.94
C ALA A 61 -34.20 -10.75 -5.30
N GLU A 62 -35.38 -10.88 -5.87
CA GLU A 62 -35.79 -10.17 -7.08
C GLU A 62 -36.04 -8.71 -6.75
N ALA A 63 -35.26 -7.80 -7.33
CA ALA A 63 -35.57 -6.38 -7.38
C ALA A 63 -34.95 -5.79 -8.65
N SER A 64 -35.83 -5.43 -9.58
CA SER A 64 -35.54 -4.74 -10.82
C SER A 64 -34.63 -3.52 -10.61
N GLY A 65 -33.52 -3.51 -11.36
CA GLY A 65 -32.61 -2.38 -11.46
C GLY A 65 -31.16 -2.85 -11.40
N VAL A 66 -30.35 -2.46 -12.39
CA VAL A 66 -28.90 -2.75 -12.53
C VAL A 66 -28.07 -2.30 -11.31
N ALA A 67 -28.70 -1.65 -10.32
CA ALA A 67 -28.12 -1.16 -9.07
C ALA A 67 -28.17 -2.15 -7.90
N ALA A 68 -28.97 -3.23 -7.93
CA ALA A 68 -29.14 -4.12 -6.76
C ALA A 68 -28.13 -5.28 -6.68
N GLN A 69 -27.39 -5.56 -7.76
CA GLN A 69 -26.62 -6.81 -7.87
C GLN A 69 -25.10 -6.66 -7.66
N GLN A 70 -24.63 -5.45 -7.36
CA GLN A 70 -23.32 -5.25 -6.74
C GLN A 70 -23.52 -5.18 -5.23
N GLN A 71 -23.98 -6.28 -4.64
CA GLN A 71 -23.60 -6.54 -3.25
C GLN A 71 -22.09 -6.31 -3.19
N LEU A 72 -21.68 -5.41 -2.30
CA LEU A 72 -20.30 -4.97 -2.09
C LEU A 72 -19.38 -6.19 -2.03
N LEU A 73 -18.90 -6.63 -3.19
CA LEU A 73 -17.69 -7.40 -3.31
C LEU A 73 -16.72 -6.55 -2.52
N GLY A 74 -16.20 -7.08 -1.41
CA GLY A 74 -15.26 -6.33 -0.60
C GLY A 74 -14.06 -5.90 -1.44
N LYS A 75 -12.96 -5.53 -0.80
CA LYS A 75 -11.72 -5.35 -1.55
C LYS A 75 -11.29 -6.69 -2.14
N MET A 76 -11.76 -7.02 -3.35
CA MET A 76 -11.28 -8.16 -4.10
C MET A 76 -9.91 -7.75 -4.63
N PRO A 77 -8.82 -8.40 -4.19
CA PRO A 77 -7.51 -8.14 -4.73
C PRO A 77 -7.58 -8.28 -6.24
N LEU A 78 -7.01 -7.32 -6.97
CA LEU A 78 -7.03 -7.32 -8.43
C LEU A 78 -6.47 -8.63 -9.02
N ARG A 79 -5.54 -9.28 -8.31
CA ARG A 79 -4.99 -10.60 -8.63
C ARG A 79 -6.04 -11.73 -8.61
N LEU A 80 -7.04 -11.67 -7.74
CA LEU A 80 -8.15 -12.65 -7.73
C LEU A 80 -9.19 -12.33 -8.81
N ALA A 81 -9.36 -11.04 -9.14
CA ALA A 81 -10.23 -10.61 -10.22
C ALA A 81 -9.68 -10.94 -11.62
N PHE A 82 -8.35 -10.97 -11.77
CA PHE A 82 -7.65 -11.23 -13.03
C PHE A 82 -6.58 -12.31 -12.83
N PRO A 83 -6.98 -13.60 -12.73
CA PRO A 83 -6.06 -14.70 -12.46
C PRO A 83 -5.08 -14.97 -13.62
N GLU A 84 -5.44 -14.54 -14.83
CA GLU A 84 -4.62 -14.68 -16.04
C GLU A 84 -3.49 -13.66 -16.12
N VAL A 85 -3.44 -12.67 -15.24
CA VAL A 85 -2.32 -11.73 -15.16
C VAL A 85 -1.25 -12.37 -14.28
N PRO A 86 -0.19 -12.98 -14.84
CA PRO A 86 0.90 -13.49 -14.03
C PRO A 86 1.48 -12.34 -13.20
N PRO A 87 1.88 -12.57 -11.93
CA PRO A 87 2.58 -11.56 -11.17
C PRO A 87 3.71 -10.99 -12.03
N ALA A 88 3.82 -9.67 -12.10
CA ALA A 88 4.80 -9.02 -12.97
C ALA A 88 6.20 -9.57 -12.65
N GLY A 89 6.72 -10.44 -13.52
CA GLY A 89 8.06 -11.01 -13.41
C GLY A 89 8.21 -12.42 -12.84
N VAL A 90 7.17 -13.23 -12.61
CA VAL A 90 7.35 -14.59 -12.00
C VAL A 90 8.38 -15.46 -12.72
N GLU A 91 8.40 -15.45 -14.06
CA GLU A 91 9.35 -16.22 -14.86
C GLU A 91 10.80 -15.71 -14.72
N ARG A 92 10.99 -14.46 -14.28
CA ARG A 92 12.31 -13.81 -14.09
C ARG A 92 12.73 -13.69 -12.63
N ILE A 93 11.86 -14.01 -11.67
CA ILE A 93 12.16 -14.02 -10.23
C ILE A 93 12.68 -15.42 -9.84
N GLN A 94 13.60 -15.96 -10.64
CA GLN A 94 14.36 -17.15 -10.28
C GLN A 94 15.74 -16.70 -9.79
N SER A 95 15.83 -16.34 -8.52
CA SER A 95 17.11 -16.25 -7.81
C SER A 95 17.25 -17.45 -6.88
N ASN A 96 18.43 -18.09 -6.89
CA ASN A 96 18.81 -19.04 -5.85
C ASN A 96 18.71 -18.37 -4.47
N ASP A 97 18.40 -19.14 -3.43
CA ASP A 97 18.16 -18.63 -2.07
C ASP A 97 19.41 -17.96 -1.48
N GLU A 98 20.60 -18.49 -1.78
CA GLU A 98 21.88 -17.89 -1.36
C GLU A 98 22.06 -16.49 -1.97
N ALA A 99 21.88 -16.37 -3.28
CA ALA A 99 21.97 -15.08 -3.98
C ALA A 99 20.88 -14.10 -3.51
N PHE A 100 19.70 -14.59 -3.12
CA PHE A 100 18.65 -13.75 -2.53
C PHE A 100 19.10 -13.17 -1.19
N GLU A 101 19.66 -14.01 -0.30
CA GLU A 101 20.07 -13.56 1.04
C GLU A 101 21.24 -12.57 0.98
N GLU A 102 22.23 -12.81 0.11
CA GLU A 102 23.33 -11.87 -0.13
C GLU A 102 22.82 -10.49 -0.56
N GLN A 103 21.94 -10.47 -1.56
CA GLN A 103 21.38 -9.22 -2.09
C GLN A 103 20.46 -8.52 -1.08
N ARG A 104 19.74 -9.30 -0.27
CA ARG A 104 18.93 -8.80 0.84
C ARG A 104 19.79 -8.11 1.90
N GLN A 105 20.94 -8.68 2.24
CA GLN A 105 21.89 -8.07 3.18
C GLN A 105 22.49 -6.77 2.63
N LEU A 106 22.85 -6.73 1.34
CA LEU A 106 23.32 -5.51 0.69
C LEU A 106 22.26 -4.40 0.73
N ALA A 107 21.00 -4.72 0.40
CA ALA A 107 19.90 -3.76 0.49
C ALA A 107 19.69 -3.25 1.93
N GLN A 108 19.92 -4.10 2.94
CA GLN A 108 19.80 -3.72 4.35
C GLN A 108 20.86 -2.70 4.78
N GLN A 109 22.08 -2.76 4.23
CA GLN A 109 23.12 -1.75 4.45
C GLN A 109 22.69 -0.37 3.94
N GLU A 110 21.80 -0.35 2.94
CA GLU A 110 21.23 0.86 2.35
C GLU A 110 19.88 1.24 3.00
N GLY A 111 19.55 0.60 4.13
CA GLY A 111 18.36 0.88 4.92
C GLY A 111 17.06 0.33 4.33
N VAL A 112 17.13 -0.66 3.43
CA VAL A 112 15.96 -1.29 2.79
C VAL A 112 15.75 -2.70 3.31
N THR A 113 14.56 -2.96 3.85
CA THR A 113 14.16 -4.32 4.26
C THR A 113 13.47 -5.04 3.11
N ILE A 114 14.18 -5.98 2.47
CA ILE A 114 13.62 -6.86 1.45
C ILE A 114 12.78 -7.96 2.12
N ARG A 115 11.57 -8.18 1.60
CA ARG A 115 10.55 -9.08 2.18
C ARG A 115 10.50 -10.44 1.48
N ASP A 116 10.66 -10.42 0.16
CA ASP A 116 10.55 -11.57 -0.72
C ASP A 116 11.34 -11.30 -2.01
N LYS A 117 11.44 -12.32 -2.87
CA LYS A 117 12.19 -12.25 -4.12
C LYS A 117 11.58 -11.26 -5.13
N GLU A 118 10.26 -11.06 -5.11
CA GLU A 118 9.57 -10.07 -5.95
C GLU A 118 10.00 -8.65 -5.55
N HIS A 119 10.04 -8.38 -4.25
CA HIS A 119 10.53 -7.11 -3.70
C HIS A 119 12.01 -6.88 -4.04
N LEU A 120 12.86 -7.92 -3.95
CA LEU A 120 14.26 -7.81 -4.37
C LEU A 120 14.36 -7.42 -5.85
N ARG A 121 13.52 -8.01 -6.70
CA ARG A 121 13.54 -7.70 -8.13
C ARG A 121 13.16 -6.24 -8.40
N TYR A 122 12.13 -5.74 -7.73
CA TYR A 122 11.75 -4.32 -7.84
C TYR A 122 12.86 -3.39 -7.34
N TYR A 123 13.55 -3.78 -6.27
CA TYR A 123 14.70 -3.05 -5.75
C TYR A 123 15.85 -2.97 -6.77
N GLN A 124 16.17 -4.08 -7.42
CA GLN A 124 17.17 -4.12 -8.48
C GLN A 124 16.79 -3.24 -9.67
N CYS A 125 15.54 -3.30 -10.13
CA CYS A 125 15.04 -2.42 -11.20
C CYS A 125 15.17 -0.94 -10.79
N PHE A 126 14.83 -0.61 -9.55
CA PHE A 126 15.03 0.74 -9.01
C PHE A 126 16.50 1.15 -9.07
N ARG A 127 17.43 0.30 -8.61
CA ARG A 127 18.86 0.61 -8.65
C ARG A 127 19.42 0.73 -10.06
N GLN A 128 18.93 -0.08 -11.00
CA GLN A 128 19.31 0.05 -12.41
C GLN A 128 18.83 1.37 -13.01
N GLN A 129 17.61 1.78 -12.70
CA GLN A 129 17.04 3.03 -13.21
C GLN A 129 17.60 4.27 -12.50
N PHE A 130 18.00 4.13 -11.23
CA PHE A 130 18.48 5.20 -10.36
C PHE A 130 19.80 4.81 -9.65
N PRO A 131 20.92 4.66 -10.40
CA PRO A 131 22.17 4.13 -9.86
C PRO A 131 22.80 4.98 -8.76
N GLY A 132 22.57 6.29 -8.76
CA GLY A 132 22.96 7.23 -7.68
C GLY A 132 21.76 7.81 -6.92
N GLY A 133 20.57 7.23 -7.10
CA GLY A 133 19.37 7.71 -6.45
C GLY A 133 19.46 7.56 -4.93
N VAL A 134 19.00 8.57 -4.20
CA VAL A 134 18.80 8.45 -2.76
C VAL A 134 17.79 7.35 -2.52
N VAL A 135 18.23 6.27 -1.89
CA VAL A 135 17.32 5.22 -1.44
C VAL A 135 16.47 5.79 -0.33
N PRO A 136 15.14 5.59 -0.36
CA PRO A 136 14.27 5.96 0.74
C PRO A 136 14.46 5.12 2.03
N GLY A 137 15.71 4.83 2.43
CA GLY A 137 16.13 4.17 3.67
C GLY A 137 16.59 5.18 4.74
N LYS A 138 16.69 4.75 6.01
CA LYS A 138 16.82 5.61 7.21
C LYS A 138 18.14 6.43 7.32
N PRO A 139 18.16 7.55 8.08
CA PRO A 139 17.03 8.35 8.56
C PRO A 139 16.94 9.69 7.78
N ARG A 140 15.71 10.14 7.49
CA ARG A 140 15.48 11.44 6.83
C ARG A 140 15.53 12.63 7.79
N HIS A 141 15.49 12.34 9.10
CA HIS A 141 15.49 13.29 10.20
C HIS A 141 16.34 12.75 11.36
N ASP A 142 16.77 13.64 12.24
CA ASP A 142 17.59 13.34 13.42
C ASP A 142 16.86 12.46 14.44
N LEU A 143 17.57 11.59 15.19
CA LEU A 143 16.94 10.76 16.23
C LEU A 143 16.27 11.59 17.33
N ALA A 144 16.65 12.86 17.49
CA ALA A 144 16.02 13.78 18.42
C ALA A 144 14.57 14.15 18.01
N SER A 145 14.18 13.89 16.76
CA SER A 145 12.86 14.23 16.23
C SER A 145 11.85 13.09 16.32
N ASP A 146 12.16 11.95 16.93
CA ASP A 146 11.23 10.82 17.08
C ASP A 146 10.67 10.28 15.74
N PRO A 147 11.57 9.78 14.86
CA PRO A 147 11.20 9.26 13.55
C PRO A 147 10.65 7.82 13.63
N CYS A 148 9.93 7.41 12.59
CA CYS A 148 9.42 6.04 12.45
C CYS A 148 10.56 5.00 12.56
N PRO A 149 10.43 3.97 13.42
CA PRO A 149 11.47 2.96 13.63
C PRO A 149 11.60 1.98 12.46
N ALA A 150 10.77 2.06 11.43
CA ALA A 150 10.91 1.24 10.23
C ALA A 150 11.57 2.00 9.08
N CYS A 151 11.05 3.19 8.72
CA CYS A 151 11.50 3.92 7.54
C CYS A 151 12.19 5.27 7.84
N GLY A 152 12.30 5.68 9.11
CA GLY A 152 12.97 6.91 9.52
C GLY A 152 12.24 8.19 9.09
N TRP A 153 10.97 8.08 8.70
CA TRP A 153 10.13 9.22 8.38
C TRP A 153 9.64 9.92 9.65
N GLN A 154 9.62 11.25 9.64
CA GLN A 154 9.14 12.04 10.77
C GLN A 154 7.66 11.78 11.03
N LEU A 155 7.34 11.27 12.23
CA LEU A 155 5.95 11.10 12.66
C LEU A 155 5.33 12.48 12.92
N SER A 156 4.07 12.65 12.54
CA SER A 156 3.39 13.94 12.57
C SER A 156 2.84 14.32 13.94
N SER A 157 2.68 13.34 14.83
CA SER A 157 2.19 13.54 16.21
C SER A 157 2.85 12.56 17.17
N PRO A 158 3.10 12.97 18.43
CA PRO A 158 3.65 12.11 19.45
C PRO A 158 2.71 10.99 19.93
N GLU A 159 1.46 10.96 19.48
CA GLU A 159 0.48 9.90 19.77
C GLU A 159 0.29 8.94 18.57
N GLN A 160 0.94 9.23 17.45
CA GLN A 160 0.76 8.47 16.21
C GLN A 160 1.39 7.07 16.33
N THR A 161 0.55 6.03 16.29
CA THR A 161 0.94 4.61 16.38
C THR A 161 1.19 3.94 15.03
N PHE A 162 0.96 4.64 13.91
CA PHE A 162 1.21 4.12 12.56
C PHE A 162 1.96 5.12 11.70
N CYS A 163 2.89 4.67 10.86
CA CYS A 163 3.57 5.54 9.91
C CYS A 163 2.72 5.77 8.66
N VAL A 164 2.39 7.04 8.36
CA VAL A 164 1.65 7.41 7.14
C VAL A 164 2.45 7.20 5.84
N THR A 165 3.76 7.00 5.95
CA THR A 165 4.67 6.83 4.81
C THR A 165 4.90 5.37 4.47
N CYS A 166 5.23 4.53 5.45
CA CYS A 166 5.52 3.10 5.21
C CYS A 166 4.46 2.14 5.76
N GLY A 167 3.44 2.62 6.46
CA GLY A 167 2.38 1.79 7.04
C GLY A 167 2.79 0.99 8.28
N HIS A 168 4.02 1.12 8.78
CA HIS A 168 4.45 0.43 10.00
C HIS A 168 3.56 0.85 11.18
N TYR A 169 2.92 -0.13 11.83
CA TYR A 169 2.06 0.06 12.99
C TYR A 169 2.69 -0.60 14.21
N ASP A 170 2.72 0.13 15.31
CA ASP A 170 3.12 -0.35 16.62
C ASP A 170 2.27 0.38 17.68
N ALA A 171 1.39 -0.38 18.34
CA ALA A 171 0.51 0.13 19.39
C ALA A 171 1.30 0.55 20.64
N GLN A 172 2.49 0.01 20.84
CA GLN A 172 3.35 0.26 21.99
C GLN A 172 4.45 1.29 21.70
N LEU A 173 4.54 1.79 20.47
CA LEU A 173 5.58 2.74 20.03
C LEU A 173 5.80 3.91 21.00
N ARG A 174 4.74 4.30 21.72
CA ARG A 174 4.65 5.49 22.57
C ARG A 174 3.97 5.22 23.93
N SER A 175 3.90 3.95 24.36
CA SER A 175 3.27 3.58 25.63
C SER A 175 3.99 4.16 26.87
N GLY A 176 5.23 4.62 26.71
CA GLY A 176 6.05 5.24 27.77
C GLY A 176 5.87 6.74 27.99
N SER A 177 5.18 7.48 27.11
CA SER A 177 5.03 8.96 27.22
C SER A 177 3.76 9.42 27.96
N LYS A 178 2.99 8.49 28.56
CA LYS A 178 1.81 8.78 29.39
C LYS A 178 2.12 9.04 30.88
N GLN A 179 3.33 9.47 31.21
CA GLN A 179 3.65 9.98 32.56
C GLN A 179 3.99 11.46 32.46
N SER A 180 2.97 12.32 32.60
CA SER A 180 3.06 13.56 33.37
C SER A 180 1.68 14.16 33.61
#